data_AF-A0A924NH64-F1
#
_entry.id   AF-A0A924NH64-F1
#
_cell.length_a   1.000
_cell.length_b   1.000
_cell.length_c   1.000
_cell.angle_alpha   90.00
_cell.angle_beta   90.00
_cell.angle_gamma   90.00
#
_symmetry.space_group_name_H-M   'P 1'
#
loop_
_entity.id
_entity.type
_entity.pdbx_description
1 polymer ?
#
loop_
_entity_poly.entity_id
_entity_poly.type
_entity_poly.pdbx_seq_one_letter_code
_entity_poly.pdbx_strand_id
1 'polypeptide(L)'
;MAELKGVIDSYFQNVRGAVFNASLPNPNPKGRIPVCGLVSQYYSTALPIGPDRLNLLLHTILRKSMKLRGFIVSDDLGHLYPASAKQIGDWVRAGKVKVQEEMIEGLERAPAAFVELLRGDAFGKLVVKLPV
;
A
#
# COMPACT_ATOMS: atom_id res chain seq x y z
N MET A 1 18.99 0.07 29.55
CA MET A 1 18.91 0.21 28.08
C MET A 1 17.65 1.01 27.78
N ALA A 2 17.77 2.30 27.46
CA ALA A 2 16.61 3.13 27.15
C ALA A 2 15.99 2.62 25.84
N GLU A 3 14.73 2.20 25.89
CA GLU A 3 13.97 1.85 24.70
C GLU A 3 13.74 3.14 23.90
N LEU A 4 14.40 3.29 22.76
CA LEU A 4 14.09 4.35 21.82
C LEU A 4 12.63 4.21 21.39
N LYS A 5 11.81 5.19 21.76
CA LYS A 5 10.39 5.27 21.41
C LYS A 5 10.24 5.19 19.89
N GLY A 6 9.38 4.31 19.41
CA GLY A 6 9.03 4.26 17.99
C GLY A 6 8.30 5.54 17.56
N VAL A 7 8.16 5.73 16.25
CA VAL A 7 7.49 6.89 15.66
C VAL A 7 6.32 6.50 14.75
N ILE A 8 6.01 5.20 14.65
CA ILE A 8 4.97 4.68 13.76
C ILE A 8 3.99 3.79 14.54
N ASP A 9 2.76 4.25 14.73
CA ASP A 9 1.68 3.42 15.30
C ASP A 9 0.99 2.56 14.24
N SER A 10 0.93 3.04 13.00
CA SER A 10 0.43 2.27 11.87
C SER A 10 1.20 2.54 10.58
N TYR A 11 1.49 1.48 9.84
CA TYR A 11 2.16 1.53 8.54
C TYR A 11 1.33 0.74 7.52
N PHE A 12 0.75 1.43 6.55
CA PHE A 12 -0.03 0.79 5.49
C PHE A 12 0.89 0.24 4.40
N GLN A 13 0.99 -1.08 4.31
CA GLN A 13 1.96 -1.75 3.43
C GLN A 13 1.38 -1.99 2.03
N ASN A 14 1.98 -1.34 1.04
CA ASN A 14 1.67 -1.49 -0.39
C ASN A 14 2.85 -2.00 -1.25
N VAL A 15 4.09 -1.90 -0.76
CA VAL A 15 5.28 -1.91 -1.62
C VAL A 15 6.25 -3.04 -1.32
N ARG A 16 6.56 -3.34 -0.06
CA ARG A 16 7.71 -4.17 0.36
C ARG A 16 9.06 -3.50 -0.02
N GLY A 17 10.09 -4.30 -0.32
CA GLY A 17 11.43 -3.85 -0.67
C GLY A 17 12.15 -3.00 0.39
N ALA A 18 12.99 -2.09 -0.10
CA ALA A 18 13.78 -1.17 0.70
C ALA A 18 12.90 -0.26 1.59
N VAL A 19 11.73 0.16 1.09
CA VAL A 19 10.77 1.02 1.81
C VAL A 19 10.30 0.34 3.09
N PHE A 20 9.91 -0.94 3.01
CA PHE A 20 9.51 -1.69 4.19
C PHE A 20 10.67 -1.95 5.15
N ASN A 21 11.84 -2.29 4.62
CA ASN A 21 13.02 -2.52 5.46
C ASN A 21 13.38 -1.27 6.27
N ALA A 22 13.24 -0.08 5.69
CA ALA A 22 13.46 1.19 6.38
C ALA A 22 12.40 1.47 7.47
N SER A 23 11.18 0.94 7.33
CA SER A 23 10.13 1.15 8.34
C SER A 23 10.22 0.22 9.54
N LEU A 24 10.80 -1.00 9.40
CA LEU A 24 10.86 -2.03 10.46
C LEU A 24 11.46 -1.59 11.82
N PRO A 25 12.49 -0.71 11.89
CA PRO A 25 13.02 -0.27 13.18
C PRO A 25 12.07 0.65 13.96
N ASN A 26 11.18 1.35 13.26
CA ASN A 26 10.43 2.50 13.73
C ASN A 26 9.03 2.27 14.35
N PRO A 27 8.40 1.07 14.37
CA PRO A 27 7.08 0.92 14.97
C PRO A 27 7.08 1.16 16.47
N ASN A 28 6.00 1.70 17.01
CA ASN A 28 5.73 1.66 18.45
C ASN A 28 5.33 0.25 18.91
N PRO A 29 5.45 -0.07 20.21
CA PRO A 29 4.77 -1.22 20.79
C PRO A 29 3.28 -1.21 20.43
N LYS A 30 2.70 -2.37 20.13
CA LYS A 30 1.34 -2.57 19.62
C LYS A 30 1.06 -1.91 18.26
N GLY A 31 2.11 -1.57 17.50
CA GLY A 31 2.00 -1.05 16.14
C GLY A 31 1.25 -1.98 15.18
N ARG A 32 0.62 -1.40 14.15
CA ARG A 32 -0.29 -2.09 13.22
C ARG A 32 0.15 -1.94 11.78
N ILE A 33 0.22 -3.05 11.06
CA ILE A 33 0.56 -3.08 9.64
C ILE A 33 -0.54 -3.82 8.87
N PRO A 34 -1.54 -3.08 8.32
CA PRO A 34 -2.39 -3.64 7.29
C PRO A 34 -1.54 -3.87 6.02
N VAL A 35 -1.57 -5.10 5.52
CA VAL A 35 -0.84 -5.52 4.32
C VAL A 35 -1.82 -5.55 3.15
N CYS A 36 -1.76 -4.53 2.32
CA CYS A 36 -2.64 -4.32 1.18
C CYS A 36 -2.01 -4.79 -0.14
N GLY A 37 -0.68 -4.67 -0.28
CA GLY A 37 0.02 -5.03 -1.50
C GLY A 37 1.53 -5.11 -1.32
N LEU A 38 2.21 -5.66 -2.32
CA LEU A 38 3.66 -5.86 -2.33
C LEU A 38 4.26 -5.50 -3.71
N VAL A 39 3.90 -4.32 -4.24
CA VAL A 39 4.13 -3.97 -5.66
C VAL A 39 5.58 -4.09 -6.11
N SER A 40 6.55 -3.87 -5.21
CA SER A 40 7.98 -3.98 -5.56
C SER A 40 8.42 -5.41 -5.89
N GLN A 41 7.53 -6.40 -5.77
CA GLN A 41 7.84 -7.81 -5.99
C GLN A 41 6.99 -8.48 -7.06
N TYR A 42 6.00 -7.80 -7.65
CA TYR A 42 5.07 -8.43 -8.59
C TYR A 42 5.75 -9.00 -9.85
N TYR A 43 6.92 -8.47 -10.21
CA TYR A 43 7.72 -8.91 -11.36
C TYR A 43 9.01 -9.64 -10.94
N SER A 44 9.17 -10.01 -9.67
CA SER A 44 10.33 -10.78 -9.21
C SER A 44 10.20 -12.24 -9.65
N THR A 45 11.23 -12.77 -10.31
CA THR A 45 11.28 -14.18 -10.74
C THR A 45 11.98 -15.10 -9.75
N ALA A 46 12.58 -14.53 -8.70
CA ALA A 46 13.27 -15.26 -7.63
C ALA A 46 13.19 -14.46 -6.31
N LEU A 47 13.57 -15.11 -5.20
CA LEU A 47 13.73 -14.43 -3.92
C LEU A 47 14.88 -13.41 -3.97
N PRO A 48 14.81 -12.32 -3.18
CA PRO A 48 15.91 -11.36 -3.09
C PRO A 48 17.21 -12.01 -2.66
N ILE A 49 18.31 -11.64 -3.32
CA ILE A 49 19.67 -12.05 -2.92
C ILE A 49 20.02 -11.40 -1.58
N GLY A 50 20.61 -12.18 -0.67
CA GLY A 50 21.10 -11.70 0.62
C GLY A 50 20.67 -12.60 1.77
N PRO A 51 20.99 -12.20 3.03
CA PRO A 51 20.62 -12.97 4.20
C PRO A 51 19.10 -13.02 4.36
N ASP A 52 18.58 -14.15 4.85
CA ASP A 52 17.19 -14.26 5.26
C ASP A 52 16.89 -13.27 6.40
N ARG A 53 15.82 -12.49 6.23
CA ARG A 53 15.37 -11.45 7.17
C ARG A 53 14.08 -11.84 7.90
N LEU A 54 13.55 -13.03 7.68
CA LEU A 54 12.32 -13.49 8.32
C LEU A 54 12.43 -13.43 9.85
N ASN A 55 13.53 -13.92 10.42
CA ASN A 55 13.75 -13.87 11.86
C ASN A 55 13.80 -12.45 12.42
N LEU A 56 14.37 -11.49 11.69
CA LEU A 56 14.37 -10.08 12.09
C LEU A 56 12.95 -9.51 12.16
N LEU A 57 12.13 -9.83 11.16
CA LEU A 57 10.73 -9.43 11.12
C LEU A 57 9.95 -10.05 12.29
N LEU A 58 10.04 -11.38 12.47
CA LEU A 58 9.35 -12.09 13.54
C LEU A 58 9.77 -11.59 14.93
N HIS A 59 11.06 -11.34 15.15
CA HIS A 59 11.58 -10.77 16.39
C HIS A 59 11.01 -9.37 16.65
N THR A 60 10.90 -8.53 15.62
CA THR A 60 10.30 -7.19 15.74
C THR A 60 8.83 -7.28 16.12
N ILE A 61 8.07 -8.15 15.45
CA ILE A 61 6.65 -8.39 15.73
C ILE A 61 6.47 -8.87 17.17
N LEU A 62 7.28 -9.83 17.62
CA LEU A 62 7.23 -10.39 18.95
C LEU A 62 7.54 -9.32 20.02
N ARG A 63 8.71 -8.68 19.95
CA ARG A 63 9.13 -7.70 20.96
C ARG A 63 8.19 -6.51 21.05
N LYS A 64 7.67 -6.05 19.92
CA LYS A 64 6.74 -4.91 19.88
C LYS A 64 5.28 -5.35 19.94
N SER A 65 4.96 -6.64 20.08
CA SER A 65 3.58 -7.17 20.09
C SER A 65 2.70 -6.60 18.95
N MET A 66 3.23 -6.60 17.74
CA MET A 66 2.58 -5.94 16.61
C MET A 66 1.44 -6.77 16.01
N LYS A 67 0.49 -6.09 15.36
CA LYS A 67 -0.52 -6.73 14.50
C LYS A 67 -0.16 -6.52 13.03
N LEU A 68 0.18 -7.60 12.34
CA LEU A 68 0.31 -7.63 10.88
C LEU A 68 -0.89 -8.39 10.33
N ARG A 69 -1.65 -7.78 9.41
CA ARG A 69 -2.83 -8.42 8.82
C ARG A 69 -2.92 -8.12 7.33
N GLY A 70 -2.85 -9.16 6.52
CA GLY A 70 -3.28 -9.11 5.12
C GLY A 70 -4.79 -8.99 5.02
N PHE A 71 -5.26 -8.30 3.98
CA PHE A 71 -6.67 -8.24 3.63
C PHE A 71 -6.82 -8.15 2.12
N ILE A 72 -7.91 -8.69 1.60
CA ILE A 72 -8.34 -8.52 0.21
C ILE A 72 -9.67 -7.77 0.23
N VAL A 73 -9.75 -6.65 -0.50
CA VAL A 73 -10.92 -5.76 -0.43
C VAL A 73 -12.22 -6.48 -0.81
N SER A 74 -12.19 -7.31 -1.86
CA SER A 74 -13.36 -8.08 -2.31
C SER A 74 -13.84 -9.09 -1.27
N ASP A 75 -12.91 -9.70 -0.53
CA ASP A 75 -13.20 -10.85 0.32
C ASP A 75 -13.57 -10.40 1.74
N ASP A 76 -12.78 -9.47 2.29
CA ASP A 76 -12.89 -9.05 3.68
C ASP A 76 -13.81 -7.84 3.87
N LEU A 77 -13.91 -6.95 2.87
CA LEU A 77 -14.42 -5.58 3.07
C LEU A 77 -15.55 -5.18 2.12
N GLY A 78 -15.96 -6.05 1.18
CA GLY A 78 -16.98 -5.71 0.17
C GLY A 78 -18.30 -5.21 0.77
N HIS A 79 -18.72 -5.77 1.91
CA HIS A 79 -19.93 -5.35 2.64
C HIS A 79 -19.87 -3.89 3.14
N LEU A 80 -18.68 -3.29 3.27
CA LEU A 80 -18.50 -1.90 3.69
C LEU A 80 -18.62 -0.91 2.53
N TYR A 81 -18.67 -1.38 1.28
CA TYR A 81 -18.61 -0.51 0.09
C TYR A 81 -19.73 0.55 0.06
N PRO A 82 -21.03 0.23 0.30
CA PRO A 82 -22.09 1.23 0.23
C PRO A 82 -21.88 2.40 1.21
N ALA A 83 -21.51 2.09 2.45
CA ALA A 83 -21.23 3.10 3.47
C ALA A 83 -19.96 3.89 3.14
N SER A 84 -18.89 3.21 2.73
CA SER A 84 -17.60 3.81 2.41
C SER A 84 -17.69 4.74 1.20
N ALA A 85 -18.40 4.33 0.14
CA ALA A 85 -18.60 5.15 -1.06
C ALA A 85 -19.35 6.44 -0.74
N LYS A 86 -20.40 6.37 0.09
CA LYS A 86 -21.12 7.56 0.55
C LYS A 86 -20.19 8.51 1.31
N GLN A 87 -19.47 7.99 2.31
CA GLN A 87 -18.60 8.78 3.17
C GLN A 87 -17.44 9.43 2.40
N ILE A 88 -16.76 8.67 1.55
CA ILE A 88 -15.66 9.20 0.71
C ILE A 88 -16.21 10.24 -0.25
N GLY A 89 -17.37 10.01 -0.88
CA GLY A 89 -18.03 10.98 -1.74
C GLY A 89 -18.38 12.29 -1.01
N ASP A 90 -18.86 12.21 0.24
CA ASP A 90 -19.11 13.37 1.08
C ASP A 90 -17.81 14.15 1.38
N TRP A 91 -16.70 13.45 1.63
CA TRP A 91 -15.40 14.08 1.84
C TRP A 91 -14.81 14.73 0.59
N VAL A 92 -14.99 14.12 -0.58
CA VAL A 92 -14.57 14.70 -1.86
C VAL A 92 -15.36 15.99 -2.12
N ARG A 93 -16.70 15.95 -1.99
CA ARG A 93 -17.56 17.14 -2.14
C ARG A 93 -17.20 18.25 -1.14
N ALA A 94 -16.85 17.87 0.09
CA ALA A 94 -16.44 18.80 1.14
C ALA A 94 -14.98 19.27 1.00
N GLY A 95 -14.23 18.86 -0.03
CA GLY A 95 -12.82 19.23 -0.24
C GLY A 95 -11.84 18.63 0.78
N LYS A 96 -12.28 17.67 1.61
CA LYS A 96 -11.45 16.96 2.60
C LYS A 96 -10.57 15.89 1.95
N VAL A 97 -10.98 15.39 0.80
CA VAL A 97 -10.20 14.46 -0.05
C VAL A 97 -10.00 15.12 -1.41
N LYS A 98 -8.75 15.30 -1.81
CA LYS A 98 -8.40 15.75 -3.15
C LYS A 98 -8.14 14.53 -4.02
N VAL A 99 -8.96 14.37 -5.07
CA VAL A 99 -8.75 13.33 -6.08
C VAL A 99 -7.75 13.86 -7.10
N GLN A 100 -6.75 13.05 -7.43
CA GLN A 100 -5.76 13.33 -8.46
C GLN A 100 -5.81 12.18 -9.45
N GLU A 101 -6.14 12.50 -10.69
CA GLU A 101 -6.31 11.54 -11.76
C GLU A 101 -5.46 11.95 -12.95
N GLU A 102 -4.88 10.95 -13.59
CA GLU A 102 -4.23 11.09 -14.87
C GLU A 102 -5.09 10.38 -15.92
N MET A 103 -5.60 11.14 -16.87
CA MET A 103 -6.56 10.67 -17.87
C MET A 103 -5.84 10.26 -19.15
N ILE A 104 -6.05 9.02 -19.58
CA ILE A 104 -5.53 8.46 -20.82
C ILE A 104 -6.68 8.29 -21.80
N GLU A 105 -6.64 9.00 -22.91
CA GLU A 105 -7.66 8.87 -23.97
C GLU A 105 -7.42 7.60 -24.79
N GLY A 106 -8.45 6.78 -24.96
CA GLY A 106 -8.44 5.62 -25.84
C GLY A 106 -7.94 4.32 -25.21
N LEU A 107 -8.64 3.22 -25.48
CA LEU A 107 -8.30 1.89 -24.95
C LEU A 107 -6.98 1.37 -25.52
N GLU A 108 -6.66 1.75 -26.74
CA GLU A 108 -5.42 1.42 -27.45
C GLU A 108 -4.16 1.89 -26.69
N ARG A 109 -4.28 2.94 -25.87
CA ARG A 109 -3.18 3.44 -25.03
C ARG A 109 -3.03 2.70 -23.71
N ALA A 110 -4.02 1.91 -23.30
CA ALA A 110 -4.03 1.24 -22.00
C ALA A 110 -2.78 0.37 -21.73
N PRO A 111 -2.24 -0.42 -22.69
CA PRO A 111 -1.04 -1.21 -22.44
C PRO A 111 0.20 -0.36 -22.13
N ALA A 112 0.43 0.71 -22.88
CA ALA A 112 1.55 1.62 -22.64
C ALA A 112 1.41 2.34 -21.30
N ALA A 113 0.22 2.87 -21.02
CA ALA A 113 -0.13 3.52 -19.77
C ALA A 113 0.06 2.59 -18.55
N PHE A 114 -0.25 1.31 -18.70
CA PHE A 114 -0.02 0.32 -17.64
C PHE A 114 1.47 0.08 -17.35
N VAL A 115 2.34 0.11 -18.38
CA VAL A 115 3.79 0.03 -18.18
C VAL A 115 4.32 1.28 -17.47
N GLU A 116 3.85 2.47 -17.85
CA GLU A 116 4.19 3.74 -17.18
C GLU A 116 3.79 3.72 -15.69
N LEU A 117 2.59 3.22 -15.38
CA LEU A 117 2.14 2.99 -14.00
C LEU A 117 3.11 2.12 -13.19
N LEU A 118 3.57 1.01 -13.78
CA LEU A 118 4.45 0.07 -13.09
C LEU A 118 5.90 0.60 -12.94
N ARG A 119 6.33 1.50 -13.83
CA ARG A 119 7.61 2.22 -13.70
C ARG A 119 7.57 3.33 -12.65
N GLY A 120 6.37 3.78 -12.28
CA GLY A 120 6.16 4.89 -11.37
C GLY A 120 6.17 6.25 -12.07
N ASP A 121 5.96 6.27 -13.39
CA ASP A 121 5.94 7.50 -14.20
C ASP A 121 4.57 8.22 -14.11
N ALA A 122 3.52 7.50 -13.71
CA ALA A 122 2.16 8.04 -13.58
C ALA A 122 1.96 8.86 -12.29
N PHE A 123 1.13 9.90 -12.35
CA PHE A 123 0.80 10.74 -11.21
C PHE A 123 -0.66 10.58 -10.78
N GLY A 124 -0.89 10.09 -9.55
CA GLY A 124 -2.23 9.87 -9.02
C GLY A 124 -2.89 8.59 -9.57
N LYS A 125 -4.21 8.62 -9.75
CA LYS A 125 -4.97 7.49 -10.27
C LYS A 125 -5.01 7.55 -11.80
N LEU A 126 -4.37 6.57 -12.43
CA LEU A 126 -4.44 6.40 -13.88
C LEU A 126 -5.83 5.88 -14.30
N VAL A 127 -6.48 6.57 -15.24
CA VAL A 127 -7.82 6.27 -15.74
C VAL A 127 -7.80 6.29 -17.27
N VAL A 128 -8.33 5.23 -17.89
CA VAL A 128 -8.51 5.20 -19.35
C VAL A 128 -9.92 5.65 -19.68
N LYS A 129 -10.04 6.73 -20.46
CA LYS A 129 -11.29 7.25 -20.97
C LYS A 129 -11.62 6.59 -22.30
N LEU A 130 -12.78 5.97 -22.36
CA LEU A 130 -13.30 5.36 -23.58
C LEU A 130 -13.99 6.44 -24.44
N PRO A 131 -13.87 6.36 -25.78
CA PRO A 131 -14.68 7.18 -26.66
C PRO A 131 -16.17 6.87 -26.41
N VAL A 132 -16.98 7.93 -26.39
CA VAL A 132 -18.44 7.85 -26.30
C VAL A 132 -19.00 7.52 -27.68
#